data_AF-A0A954CSB7-F1
#
_entry.id   AF-A0A954CSB7-F1
#
_cell.length_a   1.000
_cell.length_b   1.000
_cell.length_c   1.000
_cell.angle_alpha   90.00
_cell.angle_beta   90.00
_cell.angle_gamma   90.00
#
_symmetry.space_group_name_H-M   'P 1'
#
loop_
_entity.id
_entity.type
_entity.pdbx_description
1 polymer ?
#
loop_
_entity_poly.entity_id
_entity_poly.type
_entity_poly.pdbx_seq_one_letter_code
_entity_poly.pdbx_strand_id
1 'polypeptide(L)'
;LNFPAAQGGAKVRGIGGTRNCDWWFTEDGILLDTAGRYTTVAEDQEEWFAFLEMIRTSRKDKPINGAIVAIAIDELFRATQSELDQIAKDVRNRLDELAARLQGVFPVYMMFTKCDLIQGFVEYFEDLNKEQRSQVWGFTFPYSLPDKQYTEIFTEQVTAMGKNIQARQLELLSTERPPQKKQNIYLFPRQFDLASEKMKEFLGSLFSANAFQESAMLRGIYFTSGTQKGTPIDQILSRMGEAMGLGASPEGSEDRVEKKSYFIHNLFTKVIFHDKTLARSSSKVLRRRRAVRLSLQIASLVALAVCSWVLVTSFYGNYELISDVEAAGGGVKEMHSHQDPHLEDLQELEALRKELAELDRFKQEGRPIRLSFGMYQGDDLLDAGNKLYFARLRPVFIEPSGKRIEAELGELVSSLKSNSPSSEYVRLLEVWRVYRMLSGKLPAKPDMVSVILKKDGRWAPKSGDTTNAEQIENLAGEQLEYYASQLSRMKPDSDPLGLLIPL
;
A
#
# COMPACT_ATOMS: atom_id res chain seq x y z
N LEU A 1 31.38 18.74 -20.47
CA LEU A 1 30.52 18.59 -19.27
C LEU A 1 31.42 18.79 -18.07
N ASN A 2 30.95 19.46 -17.02
CA ASN A 2 31.71 19.61 -15.79
C ASN A 2 31.58 18.32 -14.98
N PHE A 3 32.72 17.66 -14.74
CA PHE A 3 32.81 16.49 -13.89
C PHE A 3 33.46 16.94 -12.57
N PRO A 4 32.78 16.84 -11.42
CA PRO A 4 33.26 17.36 -10.14
C PRO A 4 34.60 16.77 -9.61
N ALA A 5 35.20 15.79 -10.30
CA ALA A 5 36.35 15.02 -9.82
C ALA A 5 37.59 15.07 -10.76
N ALA A 6 37.86 16.21 -11.38
CA ALA A 6 39.12 16.43 -12.11
C ALA A 6 40.34 16.68 -11.19
N GLN A 7 40.16 16.73 -9.87
CA GLN A 7 41.22 16.69 -8.87
C GLN A 7 40.98 15.47 -7.95
N GLY A 8 41.58 14.32 -8.28
CA GLY A 8 41.56 13.13 -7.41
C GLY A 8 40.39 12.17 -7.62
N GLY A 9 40.54 11.27 -8.60
CA GLY A 9 40.00 9.89 -8.57
C GLY A 9 38.57 9.66 -8.07
N ALA A 10 37.56 9.88 -8.90
CA ALA A 10 36.27 9.18 -8.77
C ALA A 10 35.76 8.73 -10.14
N LYS A 11 36.62 8.05 -10.89
CA LYS A 11 36.19 7.09 -11.92
C LYS A 11 36.16 5.74 -11.23
N VAL A 12 35.00 5.22 -10.87
CA VAL A 12 34.88 3.82 -10.42
C VAL A 12 35.05 2.96 -11.66
N ARG A 13 36.30 2.81 -12.07
CA ARG A 13 36.69 2.10 -13.29
C ARG A 13 36.88 0.64 -12.93
N GLY A 14 36.04 -0.24 -13.47
CA GLY A 14 36.43 -1.65 -13.62
C GLY A 14 37.72 -1.70 -14.45
N ILE A 15 38.69 -2.50 -14.02
CA ILE A 15 40.03 -2.52 -14.61
C ILE A 15 39.97 -3.15 -16.03
N GLY A 16 40.17 -2.33 -17.06
CA GLY A 16 40.40 -2.74 -18.46
C GLY A 16 39.16 -2.75 -19.37
N GLY A 17 39.04 -1.76 -20.27
CA GLY A 17 37.87 -1.59 -21.15
C GLY A 17 36.56 -1.36 -20.38
N THR A 18 35.49 -0.88 -21.02
CA THR A 18 34.16 -0.80 -20.38
C THR A 18 33.61 -2.23 -20.28
N ARG A 19 34.05 -2.98 -19.25
CA ARG A 19 33.60 -4.35 -18.95
C ARG A 19 32.29 -4.38 -18.17
N ASN A 20 32.04 -3.35 -17.35
CA ASN A 20 30.84 -3.16 -16.53
C ASN A 20 30.19 -1.81 -16.89
N CYS A 21 28.91 -1.59 -16.55
CA CYS A 21 28.24 -0.31 -16.74
C CYS A 21 29.00 0.84 -16.02
N ASP A 22 29.44 1.85 -16.78
CA ASP A 22 30.19 2.99 -16.28
C ASP A 22 29.22 4.12 -15.88
N TRP A 23 29.41 4.66 -14.68
CA TRP A 23 28.61 5.78 -14.17
C TRP A 23 29.41 7.07 -14.27
N TRP A 24 28.83 8.05 -14.96
CA TRP A 24 29.43 9.35 -15.18
C TRP A 24 28.59 10.42 -14.51
N PHE A 25 29.12 11.01 -13.44
CA PHE A 25 28.47 12.06 -12.67
C PHE A 25 28.86 13.45 -13.17
N THR A 26 27.87 14.24 -13.57
CA THR A 26 28.05 15.64 -13.97
C THR A 26 27.20 16.55 -13.10
N GLU A 27 27.48 17.86 -13.14
CA GLU A 27 26.67 18.87 -12.43
C GLU A 27 25.19 18.83 -12.85
N ASP A 28 24.91 18.50 -14.12
CA ASP A 28 23.57 18.55 -14.72
C ASP A 28 22.84 17.20 -14.75
N GLY A 29 23.54 16.09 -14.50
CA GLY A 29 22.95 14.76 -14.61
C GLY A 29 23.92 13.58 -14.47
N ILE A 30 23.35 12.38 -14.43
CA ILE A 30 24.09 11.12 -14.40
C ILE A 30 23.93 10.45 -15.77
N LEU A 31 25.06 10.12 -16.40
CA LEU A 31 25.09 9.33 -17.63
C LEU A 31 25.49 7.90 -17.27
N LEU A 32 24.67 6.95 -17.70
CA LEU A 32 24.91 5.53 -17.54
C LEU A 32 25.38 5.00 -18.89
N ASP A 33 26.65 4.65 -18.96
CA ASP A 33 27.25 4.07 -20.17
C ASP A 33 27.21 2.54 -20.03
N THR A 34 26.41 1.90 -20.87
CA THR A 34 26.27 0.44 -20.88
C THR A 34 27.33 -0.13 -21.81
N ALA A 35 28.19 -1.01 -21.29
CA ALA A 35 29.18 -1.71 -22.11
C ALA A 35 28.52 -2.30 -23.38
N GLY A 36 29.14 -2.12 -24.54
CA GLY A 36 28.64 -2.66 -25.82
C GLY A 36 28.48 -4.20 -25.84
N ARG A 37 29.02 -4.92 -24.85
CA ARG A 37 28.93 -6.39 -24.66
C ARG A 37 27.52 -6.91 -24.40
N TYR A 38 26.59 -6.10 -23.88
CA TYR A 38 25.23 -6.59 -23.67
C TYR A 38 24.54 -7.04 -24.97
N THR A 39 25.12 -6.76 -26.14
CA THR A 39 24.67 -7.22 -27.46
C THR A 39 25.04 -8.67 -27.81
N THR A 40 25.99 -9.34 -27.15
CA THR A 40 26.65 -10.53 -27.74
C THR A 40 26.76 -11.79 -26.88
N VAL A 41 26.51 -11.77 -25.57
CA VAL A 41 26.65 -12.99 -24.72
C VAL A 41 25.51 -13.12 -23.70
N ALA A 42 24.90 -14.31 -23.61
CA ALA A 42 23.75 -14.60 -22.75
C ALA A 42 24.07 -14.58 -21.24
N GLU A 43 25.35 -14.77 -20.85
CA GLU A 43 25.77 -14.88 -19.45
C GLU A 43 25.65 -13.56 -18.64
N ASP A 44 25.55 -12.38 -19.27
CA ASP A 44 25.46 -11.10 -18.55
C ASP A 44 24.04 -10.51 -18.47
N GLN A 45 23.05 -11.25 -19.00
CA GLN A 45 21.68 -10.77 -19.07
C GLN A 45 21.05 -10.61 -17.67
N GLU A 46 21.42 -11.48 -16.73
CA GLU A 46 20.94 -11.42 -15.34
C GLU A 46 21.48 -10.19 -14.59
N GLU A 47 22.78 -9.88 -14.75
CA GLU A 47 23.40 -8.70 -14.12
C GLU A 47 22.76 -7.41 -14.65
N TRP A 48 22.55 -7.34 -15.96
CA TRP A 48 21.85 -6.23 -16.60
C TRP A 48 20.40 -6.08 -16.08
N PHE A 49 19.66 -7.18 -15.95
CA PHE A 49 18.31 -7.14 -15.40
C PHE A 49 18.26 -6.73 -13.94
N ALA A 50 19.18 -7.23 -13.12
CA ALA A 50 19.30 -6.82 -11.72
C ALA A 50 19.60 -5.32 -11.62
N PHE A 51 20.45 -4.80 -12.51
CA PHE A 51 20.75 -3.37 -12.61
C PHE A 51 19.51 -2.53 -12.97
N LEU A 52 18.76 -2.93 -14.00
CA LEU A 52 17.52 -2.22 -14.36
C LEU A 52 16.48 -2.24 -13.23
N GLU A 53 16.38 -3.35 -12.50
CA GLU A 53 15.50 -3.46 -11.35
C GLU A 53 15.94 -2.58 -10.17
N MET A 54 17.25 -2.44 -9.95
CA MET A 54 17.81 -1.51 -8.97
C MET A 54 17.42 -0.07 -9.29
N ILE A 55 17.53 0.34 -10.57
CA ILE A 55 17.13 1.68 -11.01
C ILE A 55 15.62 1.88 -10.83
N ARG A 56 14.80 0.91 -11.23
CA ARG A 56 13.33 0.97 -11.09
C ARG A 56 12.90 1.08 -9.62
N THR A 57 13.56 0.33 -8.74
CA THR A 57 13.25 0.33 -7.30
C THR A 57 13.66 1.64 -6.64
N SER A 58 14.82 2.19 -7.03
CA SER A 58 15.34 3.46 -6.51
C SER A 58 14.57 4.67 -7.03
N ARG A 59 14.08 4.63 -8.27
CA ARG A 59 13.39 5.73 -8.95
C ARG A 59 12.02 5.29 -9.50
N LYS A 60 11.07 5.08 -8.60
CA LYS A 60 9.75 4.46 -8.88
C LYS A 60 8.88 5.15 -9.93
N ASP A 61 9.04 6.46 -10.15
CA ASP A 61 8.21 7.22 -11.09
C ASP A 61 8.89 7.47 -12.43
N LYS A 62 10.20 7.75 -12.40
CA LYS A 62 11.03 8.04 -13.58
C LYS A 62 12.38 7.33 -13.46
N PRO A 63 12.43 6.01 -13.76
CA PRO A 63 13.65 5.22 -13.62
C PRO A 63 14.82 5.83 -14.41
N ILE A 64 14.56 6.20 -15.68
CA ILE A 64 15.48 6.98 -16.52
C ILE A 64 14.75 8.20 -17.12
N ASN A 65 15.52 9.22 -17.50
CA ASN A 65 14.99 10.45 -18.11
C ASN A 65 14.98 10.42 -19.65
N GLY A 66 15.77 9.54 -20.26
CA GLY A 66 15.90 9.37 -21.69
C GLY A 66 16.93 8.29 -22.01
N ALA A 67 16.93 7.82 -23.25
CA ALA A 67 17.96 6.90 -23.76
C ALA A 67 18.67 7.55 -24.95
N ILE A 68 19.98 7.34 -25.06
CA ILE A 68 20.79 7.82 -26.18
C ILE A 68 21.20 6.61 -27.00
N VAL A 69 20.83 6.61 -28.27
CA VAL A 69 21.26 5.61 -29.25
C VAL A 69 22.39 6.23 -30.04
N ALA A 70 23.63 5.84 -29.73
CA ALA A 70 24.83 6.31 -30.41
C ALA A 70 25.24 5.31 -31.50
N ILE A 71 25.25 5.75 -32.76
CA ILE A 71 25.63 4.92 -33.91
C ILE A 71 26.76 5.61 -34.64
N ALA A 72 27.82 4.88 -34.96
CA ALA A 72 28.93 5.44 -35.71
C ALA A 72 28.56 5.54 -37.19
N ILE A 73 28.80 6.70 -37.83
CA ILE A 73 28.39 6.89 -39.21
C ILE A 73 29.13 5.95 -40.18
N ASP A 74 30.39 5.62 -39.87
CA ASP A 74 31.22 4.71 -40.66
C ASP A 74 30.69 3.28 -40.67
N GLU A 75 30.02 2.86 -39.59
CA GLU A 75 29.34 1.57 -39.49
C GLU A 75 28.17 1.51 -40.47
N LEU A 76 27.36 2.57 -40.55
CA LEU A 76 26.23 2.66 -41.48
C LEU A 76 26.67 2.70 -42.94
N PHE A 77 27.79 3.37 -43.24
CA PHE A 77 28.34 3.44 -44.59
C PHE A 77 28.84 2.10 -45.12
N ARG A 78 29.40 1.26 -44.25
CA ARG A 78 29.96 -0.05 -44.61
C ARG A 78 28.90 -1.14 -44.61
N ALA A 79 27.81 -0.95 -43.87
CA ALA A 79 26.76 -1.94 -43.72
C ALA A 79 25.98 -2.17 -45.04
N THR A 80 25.77 -3.44 -45.35
CA THR A 80 24.79 -3.91 -46.33
C THR A 80 23.37 -3.68 -45.81
N GLN A 81 22.36 -3.77 -46.68
CA GLN A 81 20.96 -3.63 -46.25
C GLN A 81 20.57 -4.63 -45.16
N SER A 82 21.03 -5.88 -45.28
CA SER A 82 20.77 -6.91 -44.27
C SER A 82 21.43 -6.59 -42.93
N GLU A 83 22.64 -6.02 -42.94
CA GLU A 83 23.32 -5.62 -41.72
C GLU A 83 22.64 -4.40 -41.08
N LEU A 84 22.20 -3.42 -41.87
CA LEU A 84 21.43 -2.27 -41.38
C LEU A 84 20.13 -2.71 -40.69
N ASP A 85 19.39 -3.65 -41.30
CA ASP A 85 18.17 -4.19 -40.71
C ASP A 85 18.45 -4.94 -39.40
N GLN A 86 19.58 -5.64 -39.32
CA GLN A 86 20.00 -6.35 -38.11
C GLN A 86 20.39 -5.36 -36.99
N ILE A 87 21.18 -4.33 -37.30
CA ILE A 87 21.53 -3.26 -36.33
C ILE A 87 20.25 -2.58 -35.82
N ALA A 88 19.31 -2.27 -36.72
CA ALA A 88 18.03 -1.64 -36.35
C ALA A 88 17.20 -2.54 -35.43
N LYS A 89 17.15 -3.85 -35.74
CA LYS A 89 16.46 -4.84 -34.92
C LYS A 89 17.08 -4.96 -33.53
N ASP A 90 18.40 -4.97 -33.43
CA ASP A 90 19.10 -5.09 -32.15
C ASP A 90 18.88 -3.84 -31.28
N VAL A 91 18.97 -2.65 -31.86
CA VAL A 91 18.63 -1.39 -31.17
C VAL A 91 17.17 -1.41 -30.69
N ARG A 92 16.22 -1.83 -31.54
CA ARG A 92 14.81 -1.92 -31.16
C ARG A 92 14.61 -2.85 -29.96
N ASN A 93 15.14 -4.07 -30.03
CA ASN A 93 15.01 -5.06 -28.96
C ASN A 93 15.51 -4.51 -27.63
N ARG A 94 16.60 -3.73 -27.64
CA ARG A 94 17.14 -3.09 -26.43
C ARG A 94 16.27 -1.98 -25.88
N LEU A 95 15.70 -1.15 -26.74
CA LEU A 95 14.75 -0.11 -26.33
C LEU A 95 13.48 -0.73 -25.74
N ASP A 96 12.97 -1.81 -26.35
CA ASP A 96 11.79 -2.53 -25.86
C ASP A 96 12.08 -3.23 -24.52
N GLU A 97 13.26 -3.84 -24.37
CA GLU A 97 13.72 -4.43 -23.12
C GLU A 97 13.81 -3.39 -21.99
N LEU A 98 14.42 -2.24 -22.26
CA LEU A 98 14.50 -1.11 -21.33
C LEU A 98 13.10 -0.63 -20.91
N ALA A 99 12.21 -0.41 -21.88
CA ALA A 99 10.86 0.07 -21.60
C ALA A 99 10.01 -0.94 -20.82
N ALA A 100 10.10 -2.23 -21.16
CA ALA A 100 9.37 -3.30 -20.50
C ALA A 100 9.82 -3.45 -19.03
N ARG A 101 11.13 -3.45 -18.79
CA ARG A 101 11.71 -3.62 -17.45
C ARG A 101 11.51 -2.39 -16.58
N LEU A 102 11.79 -1.20 -17.11
CA LEU A 102 11.64 0.05 -16.36
C LEU A 102 10.17 0.47 -16.22
N GLN A 103 9.25 -0.12 -16.98
CA GLN A 103 7.81 0.19 -16.99
C GLN A 103 7.54 1.69 -17.19
N GLY A 104 8.36 2.33 -18.03
CA GLY A 104 8.37 3.76 -18.29
C GLY A 104 8.38 4.06 -19.77
N VAL A 105 7.89 5.25 -20.12
CA VAL A 105 7.98 5.85 -21.45
C VAL A 105 9.00 6.97 -21.38
N PHE A 106 10.01 6.93 -22.22
CA PHE A 106 11.12 7.89 -22.22
C PHE A 106 11.49 8.33 -23.64
N PRO A 107 12.01 9.57 -23.79
CA PRO A 107 12.52 10.05 -25.07
C PRO A 107 13.79 9.30 -25.46
N VAL A 108 13.91 8.98 -26.75
CA VAL A 108 15.11 8.38 -27.35
C VAL A 108 15.79 9.42 -28.24
N TYR A 109 17.06 9.70 -27.96
CA TYR A 109 17.90 10.61 -28.73
C TYR A 109 18.81 9.80 -29.63
N MET A 110 18.65 9.92 -30.94
CA MET A 110 19.56 9.30 -31.88
C MET A 110 20.74 10.22 -32.15
N MET A 111 21.94 9.69 -31.96
CA MET A 111 23.17 10.42 -32.13
C MET A 111 24.06 9.67 -33.12
N PHE A 112 24.23 10.23 -34.32
CA PHE A 112 25.25 9.79 -35.25
C PHE A 112 26.60 10.35 -34.80
N THR A 113 27.51 9.45 -34.50
CA THR A 113 28.85 9.74 -33.99
C THR A 113 29.89 9.53 -35.08
N LYS A 114 31.11 10.02 -34.82
CA LYS A 114 32.24 9.96 -35.75
C LYS A 114 31.94 10.60 -37.12
N CYS A 115 31.16 11.68 -37.15
CA CYS A 115 30.84 12.39 -38.40
C CYS A 115 32.08 12.96 -39.11
N ASP A 116 33.21 13.07 -38.42
CA ASP A 116 34.51 13.40 -39.00
C ASP A 116 35.03 12.37 -40.01
N LEU A 117 34.50 11.15 -40.00
CA LEU A 117 34.81 10.13 -40.99
C LEU A 117 34.08 10.35 -42.33
N ILE A 118 33.12 11.28 -42.39
CA ILE A 118 32.55 11.73 -43.66
C ILE A 118 33.59 12.61 -44.34
N GLN A 119 33.97 12.25 -45.57
CA GLN A 119 34.98 12.98 -46.32
C GLN A 119 34.58 14.47 -46.47
N GLY A 120 35.49 15.35 -46.05
CA GLY A 120 35.30 16.80 -46.10
C GLY A 120 34.64 17.42 -44.87
N PHE A 121 34.20 16.63 -43.88
CA PHE A 121 33.60 17.16 -42.65
C PHE A 121 34.55 18.06 -41.86
N VAL A 122 35.78 17.60 -41.65
CA VAL A 122 36.77 18.32 -40.83
C VAL A 122 37.11 19.65 -41.49
N GLU A 123 37.40 19.64 -42.78
CA GLU A 123 37.73 20.82 -43.57
C GLU A 123 36.55 21.80 -43.64
N TYR A 124 35.33 21.30 -43.75
CA TYR A 124 34.12 22.12 -43.82
C TYR A 124 33.81 22.85 -42.51
N PHE A 125 34.10 22.25 -41.36
CA PHE A 125 33.82 22.84 -40.04
C PHE A 125 35.06 23.37 -39.32
N GLU A 126 36.22 23.41 -39.98
CA GLU A 126 37.49 23.75 -39.34
C GLU A 126 37.53 25.20 -38.82
N ASP A 127 36.93 26.12 -39.56
CA ASP A 127 36.86 27.56 -39.30
C ASP A 127 35.93 27.92 -38.12
N LEU A 128 35.15 26.96 -37.61
CA LEU A 128 34.26 27.20 -36.49
C LEU A 128 35.02 27.48 -35.19
N ASN A 129 34.63 28.57 -34.53
CA ASN A 129 35.13 28.90 -33.20
C ASN A 129 34.58 27.91 -32.14
N LYS A 130 35.07 28.02 -30.89
CA LYS A 130 34.67 27.09 -29.80
C LYS A 130 33.16 27.11 -29.51
N GLU A 131 32.53 28.28 -29.58
CA GLU A 131 31.10 28.44 -29.31
C GLU A 131 30.25 27.81 -30.41
N GLN A 132 30.61 28.04 -31.67
CA GLN A 132 29.99 27.44 -32.85
C GLN A 132 30.16 25.92 -32.85
N ARG A 133 31.36 25.41 -32.55
CA ARG A 133 31.59 23.95 -32.38
C ARG A 133 30.80 23.34 -31.23
N SER A 134 30.40 24.14 -30.24
CA SER A 134 29.60 23.67 -29.12
C SER A 134 28.10 23.60 -29.44
N GLN A 135 27.64 24.19 -30.56
CA GLN A 135 26.23 24.22 -30.97
C GLN A 135 25.67 22.82 -31.24
N VAL A 136 24.36 22.73 -31.41
CA VAL A 136 23.68 21.48 -31.76
C VAL A 136 23.59 21.40 -33.27
N TRP A 137 24.05 20.29 -33.86
CA TRP A 137 23.85 20.00 -35.28
C TRP A 137 22.90 18.81 -35.43
N GLY A 138 21.71 19.05 -35.98
CA GLY A 138 20.61 18.10 -36.03
C GLY A 138 19.26 18.77 -35.79
N PHE A 139 18.24 17.97 -35.48
CA PHE A 139 16.88 18.47 -35.26
C PHE A 139 16.10 17.60 -34.27
N THR A 140 15.04 18.18 -33.71
CA THR A 140 14.21 17.58 -32.68
C THR A 140 12.79 17.42 -33.23
N PHE A 141 12.19 16.24 -33.06
CA PHE A 141 10.81 15.99 -33.49
C PHE A 141 9.80 16.71 -32.58
N PRO A 142 8.66 17.17 -33.11
CA PRO A 142 7.54 17.63 -32.29
C PRO A 142 7.09 16.54 -31.31
N TYR A 143 6.60 16.93 -30.12
CA TYR A 143 6.19 15.98 -29.08
C TYR A 143 4.99 15.10 -29.51
N SER A 144 4.11 15.64 -30.34
CA SER A 144 3.04 14.89 -31.00
C SER A 144 3.34 14.89 -32.49
N LEU A 145 3.53 13.72 -33.06
CA LEU A 145 3.62 13.57 -34.51
C LEU A 145 2.20 13.46 -35.06
N PRO A 146 1.74 14.43 -35.87
CA PRO A 146 0.56 14.20 -36.73
C PRO A 146 0.89 13.08 -37.74
N ASP A 147 -0.08 12.60 -38.53
CA ASP A 147 -0.08 11.43 -39.44
C ASP A 147 1.20 11.10 -40.29
N LYS A 148 2.23 11.96 -40.28
CA LYS A 148 3.56 11.75 -40.86
C LYS A 148 4.43 10.76 -40.05
N GLN A 149 5.12 9.88 -40.78
CA GLN A 149 6.12 8.96 -40.22
C GLN A 149 7.47 9.67 -39.96
N TYR A 150 8.28 9.13 -39.04
CA TYR A 150 9.60 9.69 -38.70
C TYR A 150 10.54 9.87 -39.91
N THR A 151 10.46 8.97 -40.89
CA THR A 151 11.27 8.96 -42.12
C THR A 151 10.96 10.14 -43.05
N GLU A 152 9.70 10.57 -43.11
CA GLU A 152 9.27 11.71 -43.93
C GLU A 152 9.82 13.01 -43.36
N ILE A 153 9.65 13.22 -42.05
CA ILE A 153 10.16 14.41 -41.36
C ILE A 153 11.70 14.41 -41.39
N PHE A 154 12.34 13.25 -41.27
CA PHE A 154 13.79 13.14 -41.44
C PHE A 154 14.23 13.63 -42.82
N THR A 155 13.58 13.15 -43.88
CA THR A 155 13.90 13.54 -45.25
C THR A 155 13.75 15.06 -45.44
N GLU A 156 12.67 15.65 -44.92
CA GLU A 156 12.42 17.09 -44.97
C GLU A 156 13.52 17.90 -44.27
N GLN A 157 13.85 17.54 -43.03
CA GLN A 157 14.82 18.26 -42.20
C GLN A 157 16.25 18.12 -42.74
N VAL A 158 16.65 16.92 -43.14
CA VAL A 158 17.98 16.70 -43.73
C VAL A 158 18.13 17.42 -45.06
N THR A 159 17.09 17.44 -45.91
CA THR A 159 17.13 18.22 -47.17
C THR A 159 17.34 19.71 -46.89
N ALA A 160 16.68 20.25 -45.86
CA ALA A 160 16.90 21.64 -45.43
C ALA A 160 18.33 21.86 -44.90
N MET A 161 18.86 20.93 -44.12
CA MET A 161 20.27 20.96 -43.67
C MET A 161 21.25 20.91 -44.85
N GLY A 162 21.02 20.03 -45.85
CA GLY A 162 21.82 19.92 -47.06
C GLY A 162 21.85 21.23 -47.86
N LYS A 163 20.72 21.92 -47.99
CA LYS A 163 20.67 23.27 -48.59
C LYS A 163 21.52 24.29 -47.84
N ASN A 164 21.47 24.29 -46.51
CA ASN A 164 22.31 25.17 -45.68
C ASN A 164 23.80 24.83 -45.84
N ILE A 165 24.13 23.54 -45.94
CA ILE A 165 25.50 23.08 -46.16
C ILE A 165 26.03 23.58 -47.51
N GLN A 166 25.22 23.44 -48.57
CA GLN A 166 25.54 23.92 -49.92
C GLN A 166 25.66 25.45 -49.99
N ALA A 167 24.81 26.19 -49.29
CA ALA A 167 24.90 27.66 -49.25
C ALA A 167 26.24 28.13 -48.66
N ARG A 168 26.62 27.59 -47.49
CA ARG A 168 27.89 27.92 -46.83
C ARG A 168 29.12 27.36 -47.57
N GLN A 169 28.97 26.29 -48.34
CA GLN A 169 30.05 25.77 -49.20
C GLN A 169 30.56 26.86 -50.16
N LEU A 170 29.68 27.66 -50.75
CA LEU A 170 30.06 28.74 -51.68
C LEU A 170 30.97 29.77 -51.00
N GLU A 171 30.66 30.13 -49.75
CA GLU A 171 31.46 31.06 -48.95
C GLU A 171 32.85 30.50 -48.64
N LEU A 172 32.92 29.24 -48.22
CA LEU A 172 34.19 28.56 -47.89
C LEU A 172 35.10 28.39 -49.11
N LEU A 173 34.53 28.05 -50.27
CA LEU A 173 35.32 27.90 -51.51
C LEU A 173 35.94 29.21 -52.00
N SER A 174 35.34 30.36 -51.65
CA SER A 174 35.87 31.68 -52.01
C SER A 174 37.09 32.09 -51.18
N THR A 175 37.18 31.61 -49.94
CA THR A 175 38.20 32.03 -48.97
C THR A 175 39.36 31.04 -48.85
N GLU A 176 39.08 29.75 -49.01
CA GLU A 176 40.08 28.69 -48.83
C GLU A 176 41.12 28.66 -49.95
N ARG A 177 42.40 28.41 -49.63
CA ARG A 177 43.50 28.45 -50.64
C ARG A 177 44.03 27.07 -51.06
N PRO A 178 44.31 26.13 -50.14
CA PRO A 178 44.87 24.83 -50.49
C PRO A 178 43.92 24.03 -51.42
N PRO A 179 44.39 23.54 -52.58
CA PRO A 179 43.56 22.83 -53.54
C PRO A 179 42.87 21.58 -52.96
N GLN A 180 43.58 20.79 -52.16
CA GLN A 180 43.05 19.58 -51.52
C GLN A 180 41.90 19.91 -50.56
N LYS A 181 42.05 20.98 -49.77
CA LYS A 181 41.02 21.41 -48.82
C LYS A 181 39.78 21.92 -49.55
N LYS A 182 39.95 22.70 -50.61
CA LYS A 182 38.87 23.11 -51.52
C LYS A 182 38.13 21.92 -52.12
N GLN A 183 38.86 20.89 -52.56
CA GLN A 183 38.26 19.66 -53.08
C GLN A 183 37.42 18.94 -52.02
N ASN A 184 37.94 18.79 -50.80
CA ASN A 184 37.21 18.15 -49.70
C ASN A 184 35.96 18.93 -49.30
N ILE A 185 36.04 20.27 -49.21
CA ILE A 185 34.87 21.15 -48.99
C ILE A 185 33.86 21.02 -50.13
N TYR A 186 34.34 20.91 -51.38
CA TYR A 186 33.48 20.72 -52.55
C TYR A 186 32.70 19.40 -52.51
N LEU A 187 33.35 18.32 -52.04
CA LEU A 187 32.75 16.98 -52.00
C LEU A 187 31.82 16.77 -50.80
N PHE A 188 32.00 17.51 -49.71
CA PHE A 188 31.29 17.28 -48.45
C PHE A 188 29.75 17.21 -48.56
N PRO A 189 29.04 18.14 -49.23
CA PRO A 189 27.58 18.07 -49.30
C PRO A 189 27.09 16.78 -49.95
N ARG A 190 27.77 16.33 -51.02
CA ARG A 190 27.43 15.07 -51.69
C ARG A 190 27.68 13.86 -50.79
N GLN A 191 28.75 13.87 -50.02
CA GLN A 191 29.05 12.81 -49.06
C GLN A 191 28.02 12.77 -47.92
N PHE A 192 27.56 13.94 -47.46
CA PHE A 192 26.50 14.06 -46.47
C PHE A 192 25.15 13.56 -47.01
N ASP A 193 24.81 13.85 -48.26
CA ASP A 193 23.59 13.35 -48.91
C ASP A 193 23.62 11.81 -49.00
N LEU A 194 24.75 11.22 -49.41
CA LEU A 194 24.94 9.77 -49.42
C LEU A 194 24.83 9.14 -48.03
N ALA A 195 25.40 9.78 -47.01
CA ALA A 195 25.23 9.35 -45.61
C ALA A 195 23.75 9.33 -45.23
N SER A 196 23.02 10.36 -45.66
CA SER A 196 21.65 10.61 -45.26
C SER A 196 20.67 9.57 -45.79
N GLU A 197 20.89 9.05 -47.00
CA GLU A 197 20.11 7.93 -47.52
C GLU A 197 20.30 6.67 -46.66
N LYS A 198 21.53 6.35 -46.25
CA LYS A 198 21.81 5.22 -45.34
C LYS A 198 21.16 5.39 -43.97
N MET A 199 21.19 6.61 -43.44
CA MET A 199 20.51 6.94 -42.17
C MET A 199 18.98 6.82 -42.29
N LYS A 200 18.41 7.21 -43.44
CA LYS A 200 16.99 7.08 -43.72
C LYS A 200 16.56 5.61 -43.81
N GLU A 201 17.33 4.77 -44.50
CA GLU A 201 17.12 3.32 -44.56
C GLU A 201 17.11 2.73 -43.15
N PHE A 202 18.13 3.04 -42.35
CA PHE A 202 18.23 2.60 -40.96
C PHE A 202 17.04 3.04 -40.10
N LEU A 203 16.63 4.31 -40.20
CA LEU A 203 15.47 4.85 -39.47
C LEU A 203 14.16 4.18 -39.86
N GLY A 204 13.97 3.91 -41.16
CA GLY A 204 12.82 3.15 -41.65
C GLY A 204 12.78 1.75 -41.07
N SER A 205 13.93 1.08 -41.02
CA SER A 205 14.06 -0.25 -40.42
C SER A 205 13.91 -0.24 -38.90
N LEU A 206 14.25 0.84 -38.19
CA LEU A 206 14.13 0.96 -36.72
C LEU A 206 12.70 1.29 -36.27
N PHE A 207 11.98 2.17 -36.98
CA PHE A 207 10.65 2.68 -36.58
C PHE A 207 9.49 2.23 -37.50
N SER A 208 9.59 1.05 -38.11
CA SER A 208 8.54 0.51 -38.99
C SER A 208 7.19 0.30 -38.30
N ALA A 209 6.10 0.44 -39.07
CA ALA A 209 4.71 0.63 -38.61
C ALA A 209 4.10 -0.48 -37.73
N ASN A 210 4.76 -1.64 -37.56
CA ASN A 210 4.26 -2.74 -36.71
C ASN A 210 4.68 -2.64 -35.23
N ALA A 211 5.40 -1.59 -34.83
CA ALA A 211 5.95 -1.43 -33.48
C ALA A 211 5.14 -0.46 -32.61
N PHE A 212 3.82 -0.64 -32.52
CA PHE A 212 2.95 0.04 -31.53
C PHE A 212 3.20 -0.45 -30.09
N GLN A 213 4.45 -0.54 -29.67
CA GLN A 213 4.79 -0.59 -28.26
C GLN A 213 5.02 0.86 -27.81
N GLU A 214 4.35 1.28 -26.73
CA GLU A 214 4.51 2.59 -26.08
C GLU A 214 5.96 2.85 -25.57
N SER A 215 6.96 2.08 -26.00
CA SER A 215 8.25 1.86 -25.36
C SER A 215 9.27 2.97 -25.61
N ALA A 216 9.32 3.57 -26.80
CA ALA A 216 10.35 4.54 -27.16
C ALA A 216 9.85 5.63 -28.12
N MET A 217 9.81 6.88 -27.65
CA MET A 217 9.48 8.04 -28.48
C MET A 217 10.77 8.65 -29.03
N LEU A 218 11.03 8.55 -30.34
CA LEU A 218 12.19 9.21 -30.95
C LEU A 218 12.05 10.73 -30.83
N ARG A 219 12.93 11.35 -30.04
CA ARG A 219 12.87 12.76 -29.67
C ARG A 219 13.67 13.64 -30.62
N GLY A 220 14.75 13.14 -31.19
CA GLY A 220 15.54 13.90 -32.15
C GLY A 220 16.72 13.12 -32.70
N ILE A 221 17.32 13.68 -33.73
CA ILE A 221 18.47 13.13 -34.45
C ILE A 221 19.57 14.19 -34.48
N TYR A 222 20.77 13.80 -34.07
CA TYR A 222 21.90 14.71 -33.90
C TYR A 222 23.19 14.11 -34.44
N PHE A 223 24.07 14.98 -34.88
CA PHE A 223 25.33 14.64 -35.52
C PHE A 223 26.49 15.16 -34.69
N THR A 224 27.44 14.29 -34.38
CA THR A 224 28.52 14.61 -33.44
C THR A 224 29.85 13.99 -33.87
N SER A 225 30.94 14.64 -33.46
CA SER A 225 32.28 14.07 -33.57
C SER A 225 33.10 14.38 -32.32
N GLY A 226 33.62 13.33 -31.69
CA GLY A 226 34.57 13.44 -30.59
C GLY A 226 35.96 13.09 -31.11
N THR A 227 36.77 14.09 -31.50
CA THR A 227 38.14 13.78 -31.94
C THR A 227 38.99 13.27 -30.77
N GLN A 228 39.45 12.03 -30.88
CA GLN A 228 40.68 11.56 -30.25
C GLN A 228 41.62 11.10 -31.36
N LYS A 229 42.40 12.02 -31.94
CA LYS A 229 43.59 11.60 -32.70
C LYS A 229 44.65 11.12 -31.70
N GLY A 230 45.18 9.94 -31.98
CA GLY A 230 46.16 9.22 -31.19
C GLY A 230 45.98 7.73 -31.42
N THR A 231 46.40 7.24 -32.57
CA THR A 231 46.58 5.80 -32.78
C THR A 231 47.47 5.25 -31.66
N PRO A 232 47.14 4.11 -31.01
CA PRO A 232 47.96 3.51 -29.95
C PRO A 232 49.44 3.29 -30.36
N ILE A 233 49.69 3.21 -31.66
CA ILE A 233 50.99 3.04 -32.28
C ILE A 233 51.92 4.25 -32.01
N ASP A 234 51.42 5.49 -31.98
CA ASP A 234 52.26 6.69 -31.79
C ASP A 234 52.83 6.79 -30.38
N GLN A 235 52.09 6.31 -29.37
CA GLN A 235 52.56 6.28 -27.98
C GLN A 235 53.63 5.20 -27.76
N ILE A 236 53.57 4.11 -28.53
CA ILE A 236 54.56 3.02 -28.47
C ILE A 236 55.83 3.45 -29.21
N LEU A 237 55.71 4.08 -30.38
CA LEU A 237 56.85 4.60 -31.13
C LEU A 237 57.58 5.71 -30.37
N SER A 238 56.85 6.61 -29.69
CA SER A 238 57.46 7.65 -28.85
C SER A 238 58.20 7.07 -27.64
N ARG A 239 57.67 6.00 -27.01
CA ARG A 239 58.34 5.31 -25.89
C ARG A 239 59.51 4.43 -26.34
N MET A 240 59.44 3.85 -27.55
CA MET A 240 60.55 3.09 -28.13
C MET A 240 61.70 4.00 -28.56
N GLY A 241 61.41 5.21 -29.05
CA GLY A 241 62.42 6.24 -29.34
C GLY A 241 63.16 6.70 -28.08
N GLU A 242 62.43 6.94 -26.97
CA GLU A 242 63.01 7.29 -25.68
C GLU A 242 63.86 6.14 -25.08
N ALA A 243 63.43 4.89 -25.23
CA ALA A 243 64.16 3.72 -24.73
C ALA A 243 65.43 3.39 -25.54
N MET A 244 65.51 3.81 -26.81
CA MET A 244 66.68 3.61 -27.68
C MET A 244 67.69 4.77 -27.68
N GLY A 245 67.47 5.81 -26.86
CA GLY A 245 68.40 6.94 -26.75
C GLY A 245 68.52 7.79 -28.02
N LEU A 246 67.58 7.64 -28.96
CA LEU A 246 67.50 8.47 -30.15
C LEU A 246 66.82 9.78 -29.76
N GLY A 247 67.62 10.81 -29.50
CA GLY A 247 67.13 12.15 -29.22
C GLY A 247 66.15 12.60 -30.30
N ALA A 248 65.01 13.13 -29.88
CA ALA A 248 64.01 13.70 -30.77
C ALA A 248 64.66 14.74 -31.70
N SER A 249 64.66 14.46 -33.00
CA SER A 249 65.03 15.46 -34.01
C SER A 249 63.87 16.46 -34.11
N PRO A 250 64.06 17.76 -33.84
CA PRO A 250 62.99 18.73 -33.90
C PRO A 250 62.87 19.31 -35.31
N GLU A 251 62.65 18.47 -36.33
CA GLU A 251 62.32 18.94 -37.67
C GLU A 251 61.28 18.02 -38.31
N GLY A 252 60.02 18.42 -38.18
CA GLY A 252 58.86 17.73 -38.74
C GLY A 252 57.57 18.26 -38.14
N SER A 253 57.16 19.46 -38.57
CA SER A 253 55.82 20.05 -38.39
C SER A 253 55.02 19.55 -37.17
N GLU A 254 55.23 20.19 -36.01
CA GLU A 254 54.26 20.15 -34.91
C GLU A 254 52.96 20.85 -35.34
N ASP A 255 52.15 20.22 -36.18
CA ASP A 255 50.71 20.43 -36.11
C ASP A 255 50.25 19.81 -34.79
N ARG A 256 50.28 20.63 -33.73
CA ARG A 256 49.50 20.39 -32.52
C ARG A 256 48.03 20.39 -32.94
N VAL A 257 47.54 19.26 -33.46
CA VAL A 257 46.14 19.08 -33.77
C VAL A 257 45.38 19.09 -32.44
N GLU A 258 44.88 20.25 -32.06
CA GLU A 258 43.94 20.39 -30.94
C GLU A 258 42.85 19.32 -31.07
N LYS A 259 42.52 18.65 -29.97
CA LYS A 259 41.39 17.72 -29.91
C LYS A 259 40.09 18.52 -30.03
N LYS A 260 39.66 18.83 -31.25
CA LYS A 260 38.44 19.58 -31.57
C LYS A 260 37.20 18.67 -31.49
N SER A 261 36.42 18.75 -30.41
CA SER A 261 35.09 18.14 -30.38
C SER A 261 34.08 18.98 -31.15
N TYR A 262 33.20 18.35 -31.92
CA TYR A 262 32.15 19.00 -32.71
C TYR A 262 30.76 18.56 -32.24
N PHE A 263 29.93 19.55 -31.93
CA PHE A 263 28.49 19.48 -31.70
C PHE A 263 28.00 18.61 -30.53
N ILE A 264 28.89 18.31 -29.57
CA ILE A 264 28.56 17.47 -28.39
C ILE A 264 28.01 18.32 -27.24
N HIS A 265 28.64 19.46 -26.93
CA HIS A 265 28.41 20.14 -25.64
C HIS A 265 26.96 20.60 -25.44
N ASN A 266 26.43 21.43 -26.34
CA ASN A 266 25.06 21.94 -26.20
C ASN A 266 23.99 20.85 -26.43
N LEU A 267 24.33 19.75 -27.11
CA LEU A 267 23.40 18.63 -27.26
C LEU A 267 23.04 18.06 -25.87
N PHE A 268 24.06 17.79 -25.04
CA PHE A 268 23.81 17.30 -23.68
C PHE A 268 23.18 18.37 -22.80
N THR A 269 23.76 19.57 -22.74
CA THR A 269 23.36 20.59 -21.76
C THR A 269 22.06 21.32 -22.10
N LYS A 270 21.78 21.58 -23.38
CA LYS A 270 20.60 22.36 -23.81
C LYS A 270 19.44 21.51 -24.31
N VAL A 271 19.68 20.26 -24.70
CA VAL A 271 18.61 19.38 -25.22
C VAL A 271 18.35 18.22 -24.27
N ILE A 272 19.30 17.29 -24.14
CA ILE A 272 19.08 16.02 -23.44
C ILE A 272 18.76 16.23 -21.95
N PHE A 273 19.57 17.02 -21.24
CA PHE A 273 19.35 17.28 -19.81
C PHE A 273 18.18 18.23 -19.55
N HIS A 274 17.87 19.12 -20.51
CA HIS A 274 16.74 20.03 -20.39
C HIS A 274 15.39 19.30 -20.50
N ASP A 275 15.31 18.25 -21.31
CA ASP A 275 14.14 17.41 -21.52
C ASP A 275 13.81 16.44 -20.33
N LYS A 276 14.41 16.64 -19.14
CA LYS A 276 14.25 15.78 -17.96
C LYS A 276 12.79 15.49 -17.53
N THR A 277 11.85 16.34 -17.92
CA THR A 277 10.43 16.22 -17.56
C THR A 277 9.64 15.29 -18.49
N LEU A 278 10.18 14.96 -19.67
CA LEU A 278 9.47 14.20 -20.70
C LEU A 278 9.24 12.72 -20.33
N ALA A 279 10.15 12.10 -19.56
CA ALA A 279 9.96 10.74 -19.09
C ALA A 279 8.76 10.62 -18.12
N ARG A 280 7.94 9.59 -18.31
CA ARG A 280 6.73 9.30 -17.52
C ARG A 280 6.63 7.80 -17.23
N SER A 281 5.96 7.44 -16.14
CA SER A 281 5.60 6.03 -15.90
C SER A 281 4.60 5.55 -16.95
N SER A 282 4.65 4.26 -17.31
CA SER A 282 3.70 3.66 -18.25
C SER A 282 2.24 3.83 -17.77
N SER A 283 1.33 4.00 -18.74
CA SER A 283 -0.12 4.11 -18.53
C SER A 283 -0.67 2.96 -17.67
N LYS A 284 -0.15 1.74 -17.85
CA LYS A 284 -0.53 0.52 -17.11
C LYS A 284 -0.20 0.63 -15.62
N VAL A 285 0.99 1.14 -15.28
CA VAL A 285 1.43 1.32 -13.89
C VAL A 285 0.56 2.36 -13.18
N LEU A 286 0.28 3.48 -13.85
CA LEU A 286 -0.57 4.53 -13.30
C LEU A 286 -2.01 4.03 -13.05
N ARG A 287 -2.59 3.26 -13.98
CA ARG A 287 -3.90 2.62 -13.80
C ARG A 287 -3.91 1.67 -12.61
N ARG A 288 -2.92 0.79 -12.48
CA ARG A 288 -2.79 -0.14 -11.35
C ARG A 288 -2.69 0.59 -10.01
N ARG A 289 -1.85 1.63 -9.91
CA ARG A 289 -1.71 2.45 -8.69
C ARG A 289 -3.01 3.18 -8.35
N ARG A 290 -3.75 3.65 -9.36
CA ARG A 290 -5.07 4.29 -9.14
C ARG A 290 -6.10 3.30 -8.63
N ALA A 291 -6.16 2.10 -9.20
CA ALA A 291 -7.07 1.04 -8.78
C ALA A 291 -6.83 0.62 -7.31
N VAL A 292 -5.57 0.42 -6.91
CA VAL A 292 -5.21 0.07 -5.52
C VAL A 292 -5.59 1.18 -4.53
N ARG A 293 -5.36 2.44 -4.90
CA ARG A 293 -5.78 3.57 -4.03
C ARG A 293 -7.29 3.63 -3.88
N LEU A 294 -8.03 3.44 -4.99
CA LEU A 294 -9.49 3.44 -4.95
C LEU A 294 -10.05 2.27 -4.14
N SER A 295 -9.46 1.07 -4.28
CA SER A 295 -9.89 -0.09 -3.50
C SER A 295 -9.66 0.09 -2.00
N LEU A 296 -8.54 0.71 -1.61
CA LEU A 296 -8.27 1.05 -0.20
C LEU A 296 -9.28 2.09 0.34
N GLN A 297 -9.60 3.11 -0.45
CA GLN A 297 -10.61 4.11 -0.07
C GLN A 297 -11.98 3.46 0.11
N ILE A 298 -12.43 2.63 -0.84
CA ILE A 298 -13.71 1.91 -0.74
C ILE A 298 -13.71 0.98 0.48
N ALA A 299 -12.64 0.20 0.70
CA ALA A 299 -12.53 -0.70 1.84
C ALA A 299 -12.62 0.06 3.18
N SER A 300 -11.96 1.22 3.29
CA SER A 300 -12.05 2.06 4.49
C SER A 300 -13.46 2.60 4.74
N LEU A 301 -14.18 2.98 3.67
CA LEU A 301 -15.54 3.51 3.76
C LEU A 301 -16.54 2.41 4.18
N VAL A 302 -16.37 1.20 3.63
CA VAL A 302 -17.16 0.02 4.03
C VAL A 302 -16.89 -0.35 5.48
N ALA A 303 -15.62 -0.36 5.93
CA ALA A 303 -15.29 -0.66 7.32
C ALA A 303 -15.92 0.34 8.29
N LEU A 304 -15.90 1.65 7.96
CA LEU A 304 -16.56 2.69 8.75
C LEU A 304 -18.08 2.51 8.78
N ALA A 305 -18.70 2.17 7.65
CA ALA A 305 -20.14 1.91 7.58
C ALA A 305 -20.56 0.71 8.45
N VAL A 306 -19.78 -0.38 8.39
CA VAL A 306 -20.03 -1.57 9.22
C VAL A 306 -19.85 -1.25 10.70
N CYS A 307 -18.77 -0.55 11.08
CA CYS A 307 -18.57 -0.13 12.47
C CYS A 307 -19.72 0.75 12.96
N SER A 308 -20.14 1.72 12.16
CA SER A 308 -21.26 2.61 12.51
C SER A 308 -22.56 1.83 12.68
N TRP A 309 -22.85 0.89 11.77
CA TRP A 309 -24.04 0.04 11.87
C TRP A 309 -24.03 -0.84 13.14
N VAL A 310 -22.89 -1.44 13.48
CA VAL A 310 -22.74 -2.24 14.72
C VAL A 310 -22.93 -1.38 15.98
N LEU A 311 -22.37 -0.17 16.00
CA LEU A 311 -22.52 0.74 17.13
C LEU A 311 -23.97 1.24 17.28
N VAL A 312 -24.64 1.58 16.18
CA VAL A 312 -26.05 2.01 16.18
C VAL A 312 -26.97 0.90 16.68
N THR A 313 -26.78 -0.33 16.19
CA THR A 313 -27.58 -1.48 16.66
C THR A 313 -27.36 -1.77 18.14
N SER A 314 -26.12 -1.64 18.63
CA SER A 314 -25.81 -1.73 20.07
C SER A 314 -26.43 -0.63 20.91
N PHE A 315 -26.40 0.61 20.42
CA PHE A 315 -27.00 1.74 21.10
C PHE A 315 -28.52 1.56 21.28
N TYR A 316 -29.24 1.25 20.20
CA TYR A 316 -30.69 1.07 20.27
C TYR A 316 -31.09 -0.12 21.14
N GLY A 317 -30.38 -1.24 21.06
CA GLY A 317 -30.66 -2.40 21.90
C GLY A 317 -30.42 -2.14 23.39
N ASN A 318 -29.38 -1.38 23.75
CA ASN A 318 -29.15 -0.99 25.14
C ASN A 318 -30.15 0.07 25.62
N TYR A 319 -30.60 0.98 24.74
CA TYR A 319 -31.63 1.95 25.08
C TYR A 319 -32.97 1.27 25.39
N GLU A 320 -33.39 0.31 24.56
CA GLU A 320 -34.57 -0.53 24.80
C GLU A 320 -34.47 -1.25 26.15
N LEU A 321 -33.34 -1.93 26.39
CA LEU A 321 -33.10 -2.64 27.65
C LEU A 321 -33.19 -1.75 28.90
N ILE A 322 -32.64 -0.53 28.84
CA ILE A 322 -32.73 0.44 29.96
C ILE A 322 -34.20 0.85 30.16
N SER A 323 -34.90 1.16 29.08
CA SER A 323 -36.30 1.60 29.11
C SER A 323 -37.23 0.53 29.69
N ASP A 324 -37.04 -0.73 29.33
CA ASP A 324 -37.88 -1.85 29.79
C ASP A 324 -37.69 -2.11 31.28
N VAL A 325 -36.44 -2.12 31.75
CA VAL A 325 -36.10 -2.27 33.18
C VAL A 325 -36.57 -1.06 33.99
N GLU A 326 -36.43 0.16 33.48
CA GLU A 326 -36.88 1.37 34.17
C GLU A 326 -38.41 1.41 34.29
N ALA A 327 -39.14 1.05 33.23
CA ALA A 327 -40.59 0.96 33.26
C ALA A 327 -41.10 -0.10 34.26
N ALA A 328 -40.50 -1.29 34.25
CA ALA A 328 -40.83 -2.36 35.20
C ALA A 328 -40.44 -2.00 36.65
N GLY A 329 -39.31 -1.34 36.84
CA GLY A 329 -38.85 -0.85 38.15
C GLY A 329 -39.69 0.29 38.70
N GLY A 330 -40.29 1.11 37.83
CA GLY A 330 -41.22 2.19 38.19
C GLY A 330 -42.43 1.67 38.96
N GLY A 331 -43.09 0.62 38.46
CA GLY A 331 -44.23 -0.01 39.15
C GLY A 331 -43.85 -0.51 40.56
N VAL A 332 -42.81 -1.34 40.65
CA VAL A 332 -42.32 -1.89 41.93
C VAL A 332 -41.88 -0.82 42.94
N LYS A 333 -41.46 0.36 42.47
CA LYS A 333 -41.11 1.49 43.33
C LYS A 333 -42.35 2.13 43.96
N GLU A 334 -43.45 2.23 43.21
CA GLU A 334 -44.73 2.82 43.63
C GLU A 334 -45.64 1.86 44.42
N MET A 335 -45.32 0.57 44.41
CA MET A 335 -45.96 -0.46 45.25
C MET A 335 -46.09 -0.03 46.72
N HIS A 336 -47.31 -0.08 47.25
CA HIS A 336 -47.59 0.17 48.66
C HIS A 336 -47.27 -1.10 49.47
N SER A 337 -46.57 -0.97 50.60
CA SER A 337 -46.25 -2.13 51.45
C SER A 337 -47.48 -2.66 52.16
N HIS A 338 -48.22 -3.55 51.51
CA HIS A 338 -49.23 -4.39 52.13
C HIS A 338 -48.57 -5.53 52.91
N GLN A 339 -49.15 -5.92 54.06
CA GLN A 339 -48.66 -7.05 54.86
C GLN A 339 -48.97 -8.42 54.20
N ASP A 340 -49.94 -8.46 53.29
CA ASP A 340 -50.36 -9.65 52.56
C ASP A 340 -50.18 -9.46 51.05
N PRO A 341 -49.88 -10.53 50.29
CA PRO A 341 -49.64 -10.44 48.85
C PRO A 341 -50.94 -10.16 48.08
N HIS A 342 -51.04 -8.97 47.50
CA HIS A 342 -52.11 -8.62 46.56
C HIS A 342 -51.73 -8.98 45.12
N LEU A 343 -52.75 -9.19 44.27
CA LEU A 343 -52.56 -9.58 42.87
C LEU A 343 -51.81 -8.51 42.06
N GLU A 344 -52.12 -7.23 42.30
CA GLU A 344 -51.51 -6.09 41.59
C GLU A 344 -50.02 -5.96 41.91
N ASP A 345 -49.67 -5.98 43.19
CA ASP A 345 -48.29 -6.01 43.69
C ASP A 345 -47.47 -7.18 43.10
N LEU A 346 -48.09 -8.36 43.00
CA LEU A 346 -47.46 -9.54 42.42
C LEU A 346 -47.25 -9.41 40.90
N GLN A 347 -48.14 -8.74 40.19
CA GLN A 347 -48.00 -8.48 38.76
C GLN A 347 -46.86 -7.48 38.49
N GLU A 348 -46.71 -6.45 39.32
CA GLU A 348 -45.60 -5.49 39.23
C GLU A 348 -44.25 -6.15 39.53
N LEU A 349 -44.19 -6.96 40.60
CA LEU A 349 -42.99 -7.75 40.92
C LEU A 349 -42.64 -8.73 39.80
N GLU A 350 -43.65 -9.37 39.20
CA GLU A 350 -43.45 -10.29 38.09
C GLU A 350 -42.93 -9.59 36.82
N ALA A 351 -43.41 -8.38 36.52
CA ALA A 351 -42.90 -7.59 35.40
C ALA A 351 -41.41 -7.31 35.56
N LEU A 352 -40.97 -6.86 36.74
CA LEU A 352 -39.56 -6.61 37.01
C LEU A 352 -38.75 -7.92 37.04
N ARG A 353 -39.28 -8.99 37.63
CA ARG A 353 -38.61 -10.30 37.70
C ARG A 353 -38.27 -10.83 36.31
N LYS A 354 -39.18 -10.72 35.33
CA LYS A 354 -38.94 -11.19 33.95
C LYS A 354 -37.74 -10.50 33.31
N GLU A 355 -37.66 -9.18 33.42
CA GLU A 355 -36.52 -8.39 32.91
C GLU A 355 -35.21 -8.78 33.61
N LEU A 356 -35.23 -8.93 34.94
CA LEU A 356 -34.05 -9.32 35.71
C LEU A 356 -33.63 -10.77 35.45
N ALA A 357 -34.57 -11.68 35.20
CA ALA A 357 -34.28 -13.06 34.83
C ALA A 357 -33.65 -13.15 33.43
N GLU A 358 -34.09 -12.31 32.49
CA GLU A 358 -33.45 -12.22 31.17
C GLU A 358 -32.03 -11.64 31.24
N LEU A 359 -31.83 -10.58 32.03
CA LEU A 359 -30.50 -10.02 32.29
C LEU A 359 -29.56 -11.04 32.95
N ASP A 360 -30.07 -11.78 33.93
CA ASP A 360 -29.34 -12.84 34.60
C ASP A 360 -28.98 -14.00 33.65
N ARG A 361 -29.88 -14.36 32.72
CA ARG A 361 -29.59 -15.28 31.63
C ARG A 361 -28.46 -14.76 30.74
N PHE A 362 -28.48 -13.48 30.36
CA PHE A 362 -27.40 -12.88 29.56
C PHE A 362 -26.04 -12.91 30.26
N LYS A 363 -26.02 -12.79 31.59
CA LYS A 363 -24.79 -12.91 32.39
C LYS A 363 -24.24 -14.35 32.41
N GLN A 364 -25.12 -15.35 32.34
CA GLN A 364 -24.74 -16.76 32.44
C GLN A 364 -24.44 -17.42 31.09
N GLU A 365 -25.33 -17.25 30.12
CA GLU A 365 -25.26 -17.92 28.81
C GLU A 365 -24.52 -17.06 27.76
N GLY A 366 -24.31 -15.78 28.07
CA GLY A 366 -23.70 -14.82 27.18
C GLY A 366 -24.75 -13.88 26.58
N ARG A 367 -24.41 -12.59 26.56
CA ARG A 367 -25.26 -11.54 26.01
C ARG A 367 -25.32 -11.60 24.47
N PRO A 368 -26.46 -11.22 23.87
CA PRO A 368 -26.57 -11.04 22.42
C PRO A 368 -25.49 -10.09 21.87
N ILE A 369 -24.96 -10.41 20.68
CA ILE A 369 -23.97 -9.56 19.99
C ILE A 369 -24.55 -8.16 19.73
N ARG A 370 -25.87 -8.07 19.48
CA ARG A 370 -26.58 -6.80 19.30
C ARG A 370 -26.52 -5.87 20.51
N LEU A 371 -26.18 -6.35 21.71
CA LEU A 371 -26.07 -5.52 22.94
C LEU A 371 -24.60 -5.28 23.34
N SER A 372 -23.65 -5.82 22.58
CA SER A 372 -22.23 -5.88 22.95
C SER A 372 -21.44 -4.62 22.51
N PHE A 373 -20.15 -4.76 22.22
CA PHE A 373 -19.29 -3.66 21.73
C PHE A 373 -19.06 -2.50 22.72
N GLY A 374 -19.02 -2.82 24.01
CA GLY A 374 -18.64 -1.86 25.06
C GLY A 374 -19.76 -0.93 25.53
N MET A 375 -20.97 -1.04 24.97
CA MET A 375 -22.14 -0.24 25.39
C MET A 375 -23.08 -0.98 26.35
N TYR A 376 -22.81 -2.26 26.65
CA TYR A 376 -23.69 -3.07 27.46
C TYR A 376 -23.89 -2.52 28.87
N GLN A 377 -25.14 -2.25 29.26
CA GLN A 377 -25.52 -1.76 30.61
C GLN A 377 -26.22 -2.80 31.49
N GLY A 378 -26.46 -4.02 30.97
CA GLY A 378 -27.29 -5.01 31.66
C GLY A 378 -26.75 -5.51 33.00
N ASP A 379 -25.43 -5.52 33.20
CA ASP A 379 -24.84 -5.92 34.49
C ASP A 379 -25.17 -4.91 35.60
N ASP A 380 -25.04 -3.61 35.32
CA ASP A 380 -25.36 -2.54 36.27
C ASP A 380 -26.87 -2.45 36.52
N LEU A 381 -27.70 -2.65 35.48
CA LEU A 381 -29.15 -2.74 35.60
C LEU A 381 -29.59 -3.93 36.45
N LEU A 382 -28.96 -5.09 36.28
CA LEU A 382 -29.25 -6.29 37.07
C LEU A 382 -28.93 -6.07 38.56
N ASP A 383 -27.79 -5.46 38.87
CA ASP A 383 -27.39 -5.19 40.25
C ASP A 383 -28.30 -4.16 40.93
N ALA A 384 -28.70 -3.10 40.21
CA ALA A 384 -29.62 -2.09 40.73
C ALA A 384 -31.05 -2.63 40.86
N GLY A 385 -31.54 -3.35 39.86
CA GLY A 385 -32.87 -3.92 39.82
C GLY A 385 -33.07 -5.02 40.85
N ASN A 386 -32.08 -5.90 41.07
CA ASN A 386 -32.13 -6.90 42.13
C ASN A 386 -32.24 -6.28 43.52
N LYS A 387 -31.51 -5.18 43.78
CA LYS A 387 -31.63 -4.47 45.08
C LYS A 387 -33.04 -3.94 45.30
N LEU A 388 -33.65 -3.33 44.27
CA LEU A 388 -35.02 -2.82 44.34
C LEU A 388 -36.02 -3.97 44.53
N TYR A 389 -35.91 -5.01 43.71
CA TYR A 389 -36.78 -6.18 43.73
C TYR A 389 -36.76 -6.89 45.08
N PHE A 390 -35.58 -7.23 45.61
CA PHE A 390 -35.47 -7.95 46.89
C PHE A 390 -35.82 -7.08 48.08
N ALA A 391 -35.60 -5.76 48.03
CA ALA A 391 -36.06 -4.84 49.07
C ALA A 391 -37.60 -4.85 49.21
N ARG A 392 -38.34 -5.10 48.12
CA ARG A 392 -39.80 -5.22 48.13
C ARG A 392 -40.28 -6.64 48.40
N LEU A 393 -39.63 -7.66 47.82
CA LEU A 393 -40.00 -9.06 48.00
C LEU A 393 -39.81 -9.54 49.45
N ARG A 394 -38.76 -9.07 50.12
CA ARG A 394 -38.38 -9.54 51.46
C ARG A 394 -39.46 -9.39 52.53
N PRO A 395 -40.05 -8.20 52.78
CA PRO A 395 -41.07 -8.04 53.82
C PRO A 395 -42.38 -8.79 53.49
N VAL A 396 -42.69 -8.98 52.21
CA VAL A 396 -43.94 -9.63 51.77
C VAL A 396 -43.84 -11.15 51.81
N PHE A 397 -42.73 -11.72 51.32
CA PHE A 397 -42.56 -13.18 51.18
C PHE A 397 -41.55 -13.76 52.15
N ILE A 398 -40.34 -13.21 52.20
CA ILE A 398 -39.20 -13.89 52.82
C ILE A 398 -39.27 -13.86 54.35
N GLU A 399 -39.52 -12.70 54.95
CA GLU A 399 -39.60 -12.56 56.41
C GLU A 399 -40.80 -13.31 57.02
N PRO A 400 -42.02 -13.20 56.45
CA PRO A 400 -43.16 -14.00 56.93
C PRO A 400 -42.91 -15.50 56.77
N SER A 401 -42.34 -15.93 55.64
CA SER A 401 -42.01 -17.35 55.41
C SER A 401 -41.01 -17.86 56.45
N GLY A 402 -39.97 -17.08 56.77
CA GLY A 402 -39.00 -17.43 57.81
C GLY A 402 -39.64 -17.64 59.17
N LYS A 403 -40.46 -16.68 59.62
CA LYS A 403 -41.17 -16.76 60.90
C LYS A 403 -42.14 -17.94 60.96
N ARG A 404 -42.84 -18.24 59.86
CA ARG A 404 -43.76 -19.39 59.78
C ARG A 404 -43.01 -20.71 59.78
N ILE A 405 -41.88 -20.80 59.10
CA ILE A 405 -40.99 -21.99 59.15
C ILE A 405 -40.43 -22.19 60.56
N GLU A 406 -40.02 -21.12 61.25
CA GLU A 406 -39.54 -21.19 62.63
C GLU A 406 -40.63 -21.67 63.59
N ALA A 407 -41.85 -21.12 63.48
CA ALA A 407 -43.01 -21.58 64.24
C ALA A 407 -43.34 -23.06 63.96
N GLU A 408 -43.32 -23.49 62.68
CA GLU A 408 -43.54 -24.89 62.30
C GLU A 408 -42.46 -25.81 62.89
N LEU A 409 -41.18 -25.39 62.89
CA LEU A 409 -40.10 -26.15 63.51
C LEU A 409 -40.30 -26.29 65.03
N GLY A 410 -40.71 -25.22 65.72
CA GLY A 410 -41.05 -25.27 67.14
C GLY A 410 -42.19 -26.23 67.44
N GLU A 411 -43.26 -26.20 66.64
CA GLU A 411 -44.41 -27.10 66.76
C GLU A 411 -44.01 -28.56 66.51
N LEU A 412 -43.25 -28.83 65.44
CA LEU A 412 -42.74 -30.18 65.12
C LEU A 412 -41.86 -30.73 66.23
N VAL A 413 -40.95 -29.93 66.80
CA VAL A 413 -40.10 -30.38 67.91
C VAL A 413 -40.93 -30.70 69.16
N SER A 414 -41.96 -29.90 69.45
CA SER A 414 -42.83 -30.11 70.63
C SER A 414 -43.80 -31.28 70.50
N SER A 415 -44.18 -31.66 69.28
CA SER A 415 -45.15 -32.72 69.00
C SER A 415 -44.54 -34.10 68.84
N LEU A 416 -43.24 -34.19 68.52
CA LEU A 416 -42.54 -35.45 68.31
C LEU A 416 -42.37 -36.25 69.60
N LYS A 417 -42.76 -37.52 69.55
CA LYS A 417 -42.57 -38.51 70.63
C LYS A 417 -41.67 -39.65 70.14
N SER A 418 -41.16 -40.45 71.07
CA SER A 418 -40.30 -41.61 70.75
C SER A 418 -40.98 -42.66 69.84
N ASN A 419 -42.30 -42.62 69.70
CA ASN A 419 -43.11 -43.48 68.84
C ASN A 419 -43.70 -42.77 67.60
N SER A 420 -43.28 -41.54 67.30
CA SER A 420 -43.72 -40.82 66.09
C SER A 420 -43.29 -41.55 64.81
N PRO A 421 -44.08 -41.50 63.72
CA PRO A 421 -43.71 -42.05 62.42
C PRO A 421 -42.39 -41.48 61.89
N SER A 422 -41.61 -42.30 61.17
CA SER A 422 -40.34 -41.87 60.55
C SER A 422 -40.50 -40.71 59.57
N SER A 423 -41.67 -40.57 58.94
CA SER A 423 -42.01 -39.45 58.04
C SER A 423 -42.03 -38.08 58.74
N GLU A 424 -42.38 -38.01 60.03
CA GLU A 424 -42.37 -36.75 60.79
C GLU A 424 -40.94 -36.28 61.07
N TYR A 425 -40.02 -37.22 61.35
CA TYR A 425 -38.59 -36.93 61.50
C TYR A 425 -37.94 -36.46 60.19
N VAL A 426 -38.32 -37.08 59.05
CA VAL A 426 -37.85 -36.64 57.72
C VAL A 426 -38.35 -35.22 57.42
N ARG A 427 -39.63 -34.94 57.67
CA ARG A 427 -40.20 -33.59 57.51
C ARG A 427 -39.48 -32.56 58.36
N LEU A 428 -39.21 -32.85 59.64
CA LEU A 428 -38.45 -31.97 60.52
C LEU A 428 -37.07 -31.66 59.92
N LEU A 429 -36.35 -32.70 59.48
CA LEU A 429 -35.02 -32.55 58.89
C LEU A 429 -35.03 -31.71 57.61
N GLU A 430 -36.02 -31.89 56.74
CA GLU A 430 -36.15 -31.13 55.50
C GLU A 430 -36.44 -29.65 55.76
N VAL A 431 -37.40 -29.36 56.63
CA VAL A 431 -37.75 -27.97 57.00
C VAL A 431 -36.57 -27.31 57.71
N TRP A 432 -35.88 -28.03 58.60
CA TRP A 432 -34.69 -27.53 59.28
C TRP A 432 -33.54 -27.24 58.31
N ARG A 433 -33.32 -28.11 57.31
CA ARG A 433 -32.31 -27.88 56.27
C ARG A 433 -32.61 -26.62 55.47
N VAL A 434 -33.86 -26.39 55.07
CA VAL A 434 -34.23 -25.16 54.35
C VAL A 434 -34.09 -23.93 55.24
N TYR A 435 -34.49 -24.00 56.51
CA TYR A 435 -34.26 -22.90 57.47
C TYR A 435 -32.76 -22.57 57.62
N ARG A 436 -31.89 -23.59 57.63
CA ARG A 436 -30.43 -23.42 57.64
C ARG A 436 -29.87 -22.89 56.32
N MET A 437 -30.50 -23.16 55.18
CA MET A 437 -30.16 -22.54 53.90
C MET A 437 -30.57 -21.07 53.85
N LEU A 438 -31.77 -20.74 54.32
CA LEU A 438 -32.30 -19.37 54.39
C LEU A 438 -31.52 -18.46 55.34
N SER A 439 -30.88 -19.04 56.37
CA SER A 439 -29.99 -18.33 57.29
C SER A 439 -28.52 -18.32 56.86
N GLY A 440 -28.20 -18.85 55.67
CA GLY A 440 -26.85 -18.87 55.11
C GLY A 440 -25.89 -19.85 55.79
N LYS A 441 -26.40 -20.75 56.64
CA LYS A 441 -25.60 -21.75 57.35
C LYS A 441 -25.36 -23.04 56.56
N LEU A 442 -26.12 -23.25 55.47
CA LEU A 442 -25.94 -24.32 54.51
C LEU A 442 -25.98 -23.75 53.08
N PRO A 443 -25.25 -24.35 52.12
CA PRO A 443 -25.36 -23.95 50.72
C PRO A 443 -26.79 -24.20 50.23
N ALA A 444 -27.39 -23.18 49.63
CA ALA A 444 -28.77 -23.26 49.18
C ALA A 444 -28.90 -24.18 47.95
N LYS A 445 -29.93 -25.02 47.97
CA LYS A 445 -30.35 -25.85 46.84
C LYS A 445 -31.67 -25.30 46.30
N PRO A 446 -31.71 -24.73 45.08
CA PRO A 446 -32.91 -24.06 44.56
C PRO A 446 -34.16 -24.91 44.67
N ASP A 447 -34.10 -26.16 44.20
CA ASP A 447 -35.24 -27.08 44.17
C ASP A 447 -35.79 -27.38 45.58
N MET A 448 -34.92 -27.51 46.57
CA MET A 448 -35.34 -27.81 47.94
C MET A 448 -35.97 -26.59 48.61
N VAL A 449 -35.38 -25.41 48.38
CA VAL A 449 -35.87 -24.14 48.92
C VAL A 449 -37.21 -23.78 48.29
N SER A 450 -37.35 -23.87 46.97
CA SER A 450 -38.59 -23.54 46.26
C SER A 450 -39.73 -24.48 46.64
N VAL A 451 -39.52 -25.80 46.66
CA VAL A 451 -40.56 -26.80 47.03
C VAL A 451 -41.07 -26.59 48.45
N ILE A 452 -40.16 -26.30 49.39
CA ILE A 452 -40.53 -26.08 50.79
C ILE A 452 -41.21 -24.73 50.97
N LEU A 453 -40.77 -23.67 50.29
CA LEU A 453 -41.40 -22.35 50.38
C LEU A 453 -42.78 -22.29 49.70
N LYS A 454 -42.98 -23.00 48.59
CA LYS A 454 -44.26 -23.04 47.85
C LYS A 454 -45.39 -23.74 48.60
N LYS A 455 -45.07 -24.58 49.58
CA LYS A 455 -46.08 -25.34 50.33
C LYS A 455 -47.06 -24.40 51.06
N ASP A 456 -48.35 -24.71 50.93
CA ASP A 456 -49.47 -23.93 51.51
C ASP A 456 -49.25 -23.52 52.97
N GLY A 457 -49.52 -22.24 53.23
CA GLY A 457 -49.46 -21.63 54.57
C GLY A 457 -48.08 -21.13 54.99
N ARG A 458 -47.04 -21.25 54.15
CA ARG A 458 -45.68 -20.75 54.46
C ARG A 458 -45.42 -19.36 53.89
N TRP A 459 -45.76 -19.12 52.63
CA TRP A 459 -45.55 -17.81 52.00
C TRP A 459 -46.74 -16.85 52.18
N ALA A 460 -47.98 -17.35 52.20
CA ALA A 460 -49.20 -16.60 52.53
C ALA A 460 -49.96 -17.23 53.72
N PRO A 461 -50.73 -16.44 54.49
CA PRO A 461 -51.67 -17.01 55.45
C PRO A 461 -52.75 -17.81 54.73
N LYS A 462 -53.37 -18.80 55.39
CA LYS A 462 -54.50 -19.55 54.83
C LYS A 462 -55.70 -18.60 54.64
N SER A 463 -55.80 -17.98 53.48
CA SER A 463 -56.92 -17.11 53.12
C SER A 463 -58.17 -17.94 52.79
N GLY A 464 -59.34 -17.47 53.20
CA GLY A 464 -60.64 -18.03 52.84
C GLY A 464 -61.23 -17.46 51.54
N ASP A 465 -60.54 -16.51 50.89
CA ASP A 465 -61.01 -15.87 49.66
C ASP A 465 -60.44 -16.58 48.42
N THR A 466 -61.31 -17.23 47.65
CA THR A 466 -60.96 -18.11 46.53
C THR A 466 -60.88 -17.40 45.19
N THR A 467 -61.21 -16.11 45.11
CA THR A 467 -61.57 -15.47 43.84
C THR A 467 -60.38 -15.26 42.88
N ASN A 468 -59.13 -15.27 43.37
CA ASN A 468 -57.90 -15.21 42.55
C ASN A 468 -56.76 -16.12 43.09
N ALA A 469 -57.08 -17.12 43.91
CA ALA A 469 -56.10 -17.89 44.66
C ALA A 469 -55.05 -18.59 43.77
N GLU A 470 -55.47 -19.22 42.68
CA GLU A 470 -54.58 -19.93 41.75
C GLU A 470 -53.59 -18.99 41.04
N GLN A 471 -54.03 -17.79 40.66
CA GLN A 471 -53.15 -16.82 40.00
C GLN A 471 -52.10 -16.24 40.97
N ILE A 472 -52.51 -15.94 42.20
CA ILE A 472 -51.61 -15.46 43.25
C ILE A 472 -50.59 -16.55 43.60
N GLU A 473 -51.02 -17.80 43.72
CA GLU A 473 -50.13 -18.94 44.00
C GLU A 473 -49.10 -19.14 42.89
N ASN A 474 -49.51 -19.07 41.62
CA ASN A 474 -48.60 -19.17 40.48
C ASN A 474 -47.57 -18.03 40.46
N LEU A 475 -48.01 -16.78 40.61
CA LEU A 475 -47.13 -15.61 40.61
C LEU A 475 -46.16 -15.61 41.80
N ALA A 476 -46.65 -15.96 43.00
CA ALA A 476 -45.82 -16.16 44.18
C ALA A 476 -44.80 -17.27 43.97
N GLY A 477 -45.21 -18.37 43.35
CA GLY A 477 -44.34 -19.49 43.03
C GLY A 477 -43.16 -19.10 42.15
N GLU A 478 -43.38 -18.27 41.13
CA GLU A 478 -42.34 -17.71 40.26
C GLU A 478 -41.36 -16.80 41.04
N GLN A 479 -41.87 -15.98 41.97
CA GLN A 479 -41.01 -15.14 42.81
C GLN A 479 -40.10 -15.98 43.71
N LEU A 480 -40.66 -17.03 44.33
CA LEU A 480 -39.92 -17.93 45.23
C LEU A 480 -38.87 -18.76 44.50
N GLU A 481 -39.14 -19.20 43.26
CA GLU A 481 -38.15 -19.86 42.42
C GLU A 481 -37.00 -18.93 42.04
N TYR A 482 -37.32 -17.70 41.63
CA TYR A 482 -36.30 -16.71 41.32
C TYR A 482 -35.43 -16.39 42.55
N TYR A 483 -36.05 -16.17 43.71
CA TYR A 483 -35.34 -16.01 44.98
C TYR A 483 -34.43 -17.21 45.31
N ALA A 484 -34.95 -18.44 45.20
CA ALA A 484 -34.18 -19.65 45.47
C ALA A 484 -32.98 -19.81 44.52
N SER A 485 -33.14 -19.41 43.25
CA SER A 485 -32.06 -19.40 42.26
C SER A 485 -30.97 -18.40 42.65
N GLN A 486 -31.32 -17.17 43.05
CA GLN A 486 -30.38 -16.13 43.46
C GLN A 486 -29.68 -16.50 44.78
N LEU A 487 -30.40 -17.08 45.74
CA LEU A 487 -29.85 -17.55 47.01
C LEU A 487 -28.77 -18.63 46.80
N SER A 488 -28.94 -19.53 45.84
CA SER A 488 -27.92 -20.55 45.52
C SER A 488 -26.65 -20.00 44.88
N ARG A 489 -26.73 -18.82 44.26
CA ARG A 489 -25.64 -18.15 43.55
C ARG A 489 -24.93 -17.09 44.41
N MET A 490 -25.50 -16.79 45.57
CA MET A 490 -24.92 -15.89 46.56
C MET A 490 -23.57 -16.43 47.05
N LYS A 491 -22.55 -15.55 47.10
CA LYS A 491 -21.24 -15.92 47.65
C LYS A 491 -21.35 -16.18 49.16
N PRO A 492 -20.67 -17.21 49.70
CA PRO A 492 -20.56 -17.38 51.14
C PRO A 492 -19.99 -16.11 51.78
N ASP A 493 -20.61 -15.65 52.87
CA ASP A 493 -20.22 -14.48 53.67
C ASP A 493 -20.55 -13.07 53.10
N SER A 494 -21.31 -12.96 52.00
CA SER A 494 -21.78 -11.65 51.50
C SER A 494 -23.26 -11.65 51.16
N ASP A 495 -24.07 -10.82 51.83
CA ASP A 495 -25.51 -10.62 51.56
C ASP A 495 -25.86 -9.21 51.05
N PRO A 496 -25.40 -8.84 49.84
CA PRO A 496 -25.65 -7.52 49.29
C PRO A 496 -27.11 -7.28 48.89
N LEU A 497 -27.90 -8.35 48.74
CA LEU A 497 -29.31 -8.31 48.31
C LEU A 497 -30.28 -8.56 49.48
N GLY A 498 -29.78 -8.80 50.69
CA GLY A 498 -30.60 -9.04 51.88
C GLY A 498 -31.42 -10.32 51.79
N LEU A 499 -30.91 -11.34 51.10
CA LEU A 499 -31.58 -12.63 50.87
C LEU A 499 -31.66 -13.46 52.14
N LEU A 500 -30.75 -13.30 53.10
CA LEU A 500 -30.76 -14.13 54.30
C LEU A 500 -31.79 -13.64 55.33
N ILE A 501 -32.38 -14.61 56.01
CA ILE A 501 -33.27 -14.36 57.15
C ILE A 501 -32.38 -14.22 58.41
N PRO A 502 -32.52 -13.12 59.18
CA PRO A 502 -31.80 -13.00 60.44
C PRO A 502 -32.27 -14.09 61.40
N LEU A 503 -31.31 -14.81 61.98
CA LEU A 503 -31.51 -15.75 63.08
C LEU A 503 -31.65 -15.01 64.41
#